data_AF-A0A7W0A182-F1
#
_entry.id   AF-A0A7W0A182-F1
#
_cell.length_a   1.000
_cell.length_b   1.000
_cell.length_c   1.000
_cell.angle_alpha   90.00
_cell.angle_beta   90.00
_cell.angle_gamma   90.00
#
_symmetry.space_group_name_H-M   'P 1'
#
loop_
_entity.id
_entity.type
_entity.pdbx_description
1 polymer ?
#
loop_
_entity_poly.entity_id
_entity_poly.type
_entity_poly.pdbx_seq_one_letter_code
_entity_poly.pdbx_strand_id
1 'polypeptide(L)'
;MPTTIEALVIVALVLSPGYVFTQIARRVIAHVQEPTDVRFLLTIITAGTAIHALVFPWTTRILDAYLSDRVSDRRWETYAWAVVIEFILPLGLGIVAGRLTLDCRVETLLDTNGLGYIDRMPSAWEFVLRRPNPRYVRF
;
A
#
# COMPACT_ATOMS: atom_id res chain seq x y z
N MET A 1 20.97 4.16 -27.25
CA MET A 1 20.68 4.57 -25.86
C MET A 1 19.51 3.74 -25.33
N PRO A 2 19.76 2.49 -24.87
CA PRO A 2 18.73 1.61 -24.31
C PRO A 2 18.38 1.93 -22.85
N THR A 3 19.27 2.60 -22.11
CA THR A 3 19.17 2.80 -20.66
C THR A 3 18.04 3.73 -20.21
N THR A 4 17.60 4.67 -21.04
CA THR A 4 16.59 5.66 -20.65
C THR A 4 15.18 5.08 -20.62
N ILE A 5 14.86 4.17 -21.55
CA ILE A 5 13.54 3.53 -21.62
C ILE A 5 13.41 2.47 -20.53
N GLU A 6 14.45 1.67 -20.31
CA GLU A 6 14.49 0.67 -19.24
C GLU A 6 14.35 1.31 -17.85
N ALA A 7 15.04 2.42 -17.60
CA ALA A 7 14.90 3.16 -16.36
C ALA A 7 13.46 3.70 -16.17
N LEU A 8 12.83 4.18 -17.23
CA LEU A 8 11.44 4.69 -17.20
C LEU A 8 10.44 3.56 -16.94
N VAL A 9 10.69 2.37 -17.50
CA VAL A 9 9.90 1.15 -17.26
C VAL A 9 10.08 0.66 -15.82
N ILE A 10 11.29 0.69 -15.28
CA ILE A 10 11.54 0.34 -13.87
C ILE A 10 10.83 1.32 -12.94
N VAL A 11 10.91 2.62 -13.21
CA VAL A 11 10.18 3.65 -12.45
C VAL A 11 8.67 3.41 -12.54
N ALA A 12 8.15 3.17 -13.74
CA ALA A 12 6.72 2.98 -14.01
C ALA A 12 6.18 1.59 -13.66
N LEU A 13 7.02 0.64 -13.25
CA LEU A 13 6.58 -0.67 -12.77
C LEU A 13 6.86 -0.85 -11.28
N VAL A 14 7.93 -0.27 -10.74
CA VAL A 14 8.35 -0.46 -9.35
C VAL A 14 7.81 0.64 -8.43
N LEU A 15 7.85 1.90 -8.87
CA LEU A 15 7.47 3.02 -8.02
C LEU A 15 5.97 3.33 -8.08
N SER A 16 5.31 3.12 -9.22
CA SER A 16 3.89 3.44 -9.38
C SER A 16 2.96 2.59 -8.52
N PRO A 17 3.10 1.24 -8.37
CA PRO A 17 2.23 0.49 -7.49
C PRO A 17 2.35 0.94 -6.03
N GLY A 18 3.59 1.16 -5.58
CA GLY A 18 3.87 1.67 -4.24
C GLY A 18 3.30 3.07 -4.02
N TYR A 19 3.38 3.94 -5.03
CA TYR A 19 2.80 5.28 -5.00
C TYR A 19 1.28 5.24 -4.91
N VAL A 20 0.62 4.44 -5.77
CA VAL A 20 -0.84 4.27 -5.78
C VAL A 20 -1.33 3.74 -4.43
N PHE A 21 -0.67 2.70 -3.90
CA PHE A 21 -0.95 2.17 -2.57
C PHE A 21 -0.86 3.26 -1.49
N THR A 22 0.25 4.01 -1.48
CA THR A 22 0.52 5.01 -0.44
C THR A 22 -0.50 6.16 -0.51
N GLN A 23 -0.89 6.60 -1.70
CA GLN A 23 -1.93 7.63 -1.88
C GLN A 23 -3.29 7.16 -1.36
N ILE A 24 -3.67 5.92 -1.64
CA ILE A 24 -4.96 5.37 -1.23
C ILE A 24 -4.98 5.13 0.29
N ALA A 25 -3.94 4.51 0.84
CA ALA A 25 -3.83 4.28 2.28
C ALA A 25 -3.91 5.60 3.07
N ARG A 26 -3.19 6.65 2.62
CA ARG A 26 -3.24 7.97 3.28
C ARG A 26 -4.61 8.64 3.23
N ARG A 27 -5.38 8.47 2.15
CA ARG A 27 -6.74 9.03 2.05
C ARG A 27 -7.73 8.32 2.97
N VAL A 28 -7.49 7.06 3.30
CA VAL A 28 -8.37 6.27 4.19
C VAL A 28 -8.04 6.50 5.67
N ILE A 29 -6.78 6.81 5.99
CA ILE A 29 -6.34 7.07 7.36
C ILE A 29 -6.57 8.54 7.71
N ALA A 30 -7.59 8.83 8.52
CA ALA A 30 -7.80 10.15 9.08
C ALA A 30 -6.60 10.53 9.98
N HIS A 31 -6.03 11.71 9.80
CA HIS A 31 -4.98 12.30 10.65
C HIS A 31 -3.59 11.63 10.62
N VAL A 32 -3.04 11.36 9.44
CA VAL A 32 -1.60 11.08 9.30
C VAL A 32 -0.85 12.40 9.20
N GLN A 33 0.10 12.66 10.10
CA GLN A 33 1.05 13.79 9.98
C GLN A 33 1.69 13.78 8.58
N GLU A 34 1.92 14.96 8.00
CA GLU A 34 2.59 15.04 6.69
C GLU A 34 3.92 14.27 6.77
N PRO A 35 4.09 13.19 5.99
CA PRO A 35 5.31 12.42 6.05
C PRO A 35 6.44 13.29 5.53
N THR A 36 7.59 13.23 6.19
CA THR A 36 8.83 13.75 5.59
C THR A 36 9.07 13.03 4.27
N ASP A 37 9.68 13.72 3.29
CA ASP A 37 9.90 13.18 1.93
C ASP A 37 10.54 11.78 1.94
N VAL A 38 11.45 11.54 2.89
CA VAL A 38 12.13 10.25 3.07
C VAL A 38 11.16 9.16 3.53
N ARG A 39 10.28 9.43 4.50
CA ARG A 39 9.29 8.44 4.99
C ARG A 39 8.29 8.09 3.89
N PHE A 40 7.89 9.08 3.10
CA PHE A 40 7.00 8.87 1.96
C PHE A 40 7.65 7.99 0.89
N LEU A 41 8.88 8.31 0.49
CA LEU A 41 9.63 7.51 -0.49
C LEU A 41 9.88 6.08 0.00
N LEU A 42 10.26 5.91 1.26
CA LEU A 42 10.50 4.58 1.85
C LEU A 42 9.22 3.75 1.86
N THR A 43 8.08 4.35 2.19
CA THR A 43 6.77 3.66 2.13
C THR A 43 6.43 3.21 0.72
N ILE A 44 6.69 4.05 -0.29
CA ILE A 44 6.49 3.70 -1.71
C ILE A 44 7.35 2.51 -2.09
N ILE A 45 8.65 2.54 -1.78
CA ILE A 45 9.58 1.46 -2.12
C ILE A 45 9.18 0.16 -1.40
N THR A 46 8.90 0.22 -0.10
CA THR A 46 8.51 -0.96 0.68
C THR A 46 7.20 -1.55 0.19
N ALA A 47 6.18 -0.73 -0.05
CA ALA A 47 4.88 -1.19 -0.54
C ALA A 47 4.98 -1.74 -1.96
N GLY A 48 5.68 -1.05 -2.87
CA GLY A 48 5.92 -1.53 -4.23
C GLY A 48 6.65 -2.87 -4.23
N THR A 49 7.68 -3.02 -3.41
CA THR A 49 8.41 -4.30 -3.26
C THR A 49 7.50 -5.41 -2.74
N ALA A 50 6.67 -5.14 -1.74
CA ALA A 50 5.73 -6.13 -1.21
C ALA A 50 4.68 -6.56 -2.24
N ILE A 51 4.14 -5.62 -3.02
CA ILE A 51 3.20 -5.89 -4.11
C ILE A 51 3.85 -6.80 -5.16
N HIS A 52 5.08 -6.48 -5.58
CA HIS A 52 5.81 -7.31 -6.54
C HIS A 52 6.14 -8.70 -5.99
N ALA A 53 6.48 -8.80 -4.70
CA ALA A 53 6.71 -10.08 -4.04
C ALA A 53 5.45 -10.97 -4.02
N LEU A 54 4.27 -10.38 -3.79
CA LEU A 54 2.99 -11.10 -3.81
C LEU A 54 2.64 -11.64 -5.20
N VAL A 55 2.95 -10.86 -6.25
CA VAL A 55 2.63 -11.23 -7.65
C VAL A 55 3.80 -11.94 -8.33
N PHE A 56 4.91 -12.18 -7.61
CA PHE A 56 6.13 -12.77 -8.16
C PHE A 56 5.91 -14.04 -8.98
N PRO A 57 5.08 -15.03 -8.54
CA PRO A 57 4.82 -16.24 -9.33
C PRO A 57 4.13 -15.98 -10.68
N TRP A 58 3.39 -14.87 -10.80
CA TRP A 58 2.77 -14.46 -12.06
C TRP A 58 3.75 -13.64 -12.90
N THR A 59 4.52 -12.76 -12.27
CA THR A 59 5.59 -11.99 -12.93
C THR A 59 6.62 -12.89 -13.60
N THR A 60 7.02 -14.01 -12.96
CA THR A 60 7.95 -14.98 -13.58
C THR A 60 7.38 -15.60 -14.85
N ARG A 61 6.08 -15.92 -14.90
CA ARG A 61 5.43 -16.44 -16.12
C ARG A 61 5.46 -15.45 -17.28
N ILE A 62 5.25 -14.16 -16.99
CA ILE A 62 5.33 -13.10 -18.00
C ILE A 62 6.77 -12.90 -18.46
N LEU A 63 7.73 -12.96 -17.53
CA LEU A 63 9.16 -12.87 -17.84
C LEU A 63 9.61 -14.03 -18.75
N ASP A 64 9.18 -15.27 -18.46
CA ASP A 64 9.49 -16.43 -19.30
C ASP A 64 8.92 -16.28 -20.72
N ALA A 65 7.70 -15.71 -20.83
CA ALA A 65 7.10 -15.39 -22.12
C ALA A 65 7.86 -14.28 -22.86
N TYR A 66 8.42 -13.30 -22.15
CA TYR A 66 9.28 -12.26 -22.70
C TYR A 66 10.60 -12.82 -23.22
N LEU A 67 11.29 -13.62 -22.42
CA LEU A 67 12.56 -14.24 -22.80
C LEU A 67 12.41 -15.25 -23.96
N SER A 68 11.22 -15.85 -24.11
CA SER A 68 10.91 -16.76 -25.20
C SER A 68 10.32 -16.08 -26.45
N ASP A 69 10.25 -14.75 -26.51
CA ASP A 69 9.63 -13.96 -27.59
C ASP A 69 8.16 -14.33 -27.89
N ARG A 70 7.42 -14.78 -26.86
CA ARG A 70 6.01 -15.23 -26.91
C ARG A 70 5.04 -14.28 -26.22
N VAL A 71 5.46 -13.04 -25.96
CA VAL A 71 4.59 -12.01 -25.34
C VAL A 71 3.38 -11.70 -26.22
N SER A 72 3.58 -11.70 -27.53
CA SER A 72 2.54 -11.45 -28.53
C SER A 72 1.41 -12.49 -28.49
N ASP A 73 1.70 -13.72 -28.07
CA ASP A 73 0.71 -14.79 -27.90
C ASP A 73 -0.05 -14.67 -26.58
N ARG A 74 0.54 -13.95 -25.61
CA ARG A 74 0.01 -13.78 -24.24
C ARG A 74 -0.39 -12.34 -23.93
N ARG A 75 -0.69 -11.52 -24.96
CA ARG A 75 -1.03 -10.09 -24.81
C ARG A 75 -2.05 -9.82 -23.72
N TRP A 76 -3.11 -10.64 -23.65
CA TRP A 76 -4.14 -10.48 -22.62
C TRP A 76 -3.63 -10.79 -21.22
N GLU A 77 -2.80 -11.83 -21.06
CA GLU A 77 -2.19 -12.18 -19.77
C GLU A 77 -1.24 -11.08 -19.31
N THR A 78 -0.41 -10.53 -20.20
CA THR A 78 0.49 -9.41 -19.91
C THR A 78 -0.27 -8.14 -19.56
N TYR A 79 -1.34 -7.82 -20.28
CA TYR A 79 -2.19 -6.68 -19.97
C TYR A 79 -2.88 -6.83 -18.61
N ALA A 80 -3.47 -8.00 -18.34
CA ALA A 80 -4.11 -8.29 -17.06
C ALA A 80 -3.12 -8.20 -15.90
N TRP A 81 -1.91 -8.75 -16.08
CA TRP A 81 -0.82 -8.65 -15.10
C TRP A 81 -0.47 -7.19 -14.80
N ALA A 82 -0.29 -6.35 -15.83
CA ALA A 82 0.04 -4.94 -15.66
C ALA A 82 -1.09 -4.19 -14.93
N VAL A 83 -2.35 -4.38 -15.33
CA VAL A 83 -3.49 -3.74 -14.67
C VAL A 83 -3.62 -4.17 -13.20
N VAL A 84 -3.38 -5.46 -12.91
CA VAL A 84 -3.46 -5.97 -11.55
C VAL A 84 -2.37 -5.38 -10.66
N ILE A 85 -1.12 -5.37 -11.12
CA ILE A 85 0.00 -4.85 -10.33
C ILE A 85 -0.07 -3.34 -10.16
N GLU A 86 -0.42 -2.59 -11.20
CA GLU A 86 -0.39 -1.12 -11.16
C GLU A 86 -1.60 -0.51 -10.45
N PHE A 87 -2.77 -1.17 -10.53
CA PHE A 87 -4.02 -0.58 -10.07
C PHE A 87 -4.76 -1.46 -9.08
N ILE A 88 -5.16 -2.66 -9.47
CA ILE A 88 -6.13 -3.45 -8.67
C ILE A 88 -5.54 -3.83 -7.32
N LEU A 89 -4.33 -4.38 -7.32
CA LEU A 89 -3.68 -4.85 -6.11
C LEU A 89 -3.27 -3.70 -5.16
N PRO A 90 -2.56 -2.63 -5.61
CA PRO A 90 -2.25 -1.51 -4.74
C PRO A 90 -3.51 -0.81 -4.20
N LEU A 91 -4.58 -0.71 -5.00
CA LEU A 91 -5.85 -0.15 -4.57
C LEU A 91 -6.54 -1.01 -3.51
N GLY A 92 -6.66 -2.31 -3.76
CA GLY A 92 -7.23 -3.26 -2.80
C GLY A 92 -6.44 -3.29 -1.49
N LEU A 93 -5.12 -3.41 -1.58
CA LEU A 93 -4.24 -3.42 -0.40
C LEU A 93 -4.27 -2.09 0.34
N GLY A 94 -4.31 -0.96 -0.36
CA GLY A 94 -4.41 0.37 0.26
C GLY A 94 -5.71 0.54 1.05
N ILE A 95 -6.84 0.09 0.49
CA ILE A 95 -8.14 0.10 1.19
C ILE A 95 -8.11 -0.83 2.40
N VAL A 96 -7.60 -2.05 2.24
CA VAL A 96 -7.50 -3.04 3.33
C VAL A 96 -6.60 -2.53 4.45
N ALA A 97 -5.41 -2.02 4.12
CA ALA A 97 -4.49 -1.42 5.09
C ALA A 97 -5.15 -0.24 5.82
N GLY A 98 -5.80 0.67 5.08
CA GLY A 98 -6.54 1.77 5.69
C GLY A 98 -7.62 1.30 6.66
N ARG A 99 -8.42 0.30 6.28
CA ARG A 99 -9.46 -0.28 7.17
C ARG A 99 -8.87 -1.00 8.38
N LEU A 100 -7.80 -1.77 8.22
CA LEU A 100 -7.13 -2.45 9.32
C LEU A 100 -6.60 -1.45 10.35
N THR A 101 -6.15 -0.28 9.93
CA THR A 101 -5.71 0.75 10.87
C THR A 101 -6.85 1.45 11.62
N LEU A 102 -8.11 1.22 11.25
CA LEU A 102 -9.29 1.69 12.00
C LEU A 102 -9.80 0.61 12.97
N ASP A 103 -9.30 -0.62 12.89
CA ASP A 103 -9.70 -1.72 13.77
C ASP A 103 -8.91 -1.69 15.09
N CYS A 104 -9.62 -1.53 16.21
CA CYS A 104 -9.02 -1.52 17.55
C CYS A 104 -8.26 -2.82 17.90
N ARG A 105 -8.57 -3.95 17.26
CA ARG A 105 -7.83 -5.21 17.50
C ARG A 105 -6.41 -5.14 16.94
N VAL A 106 -6.27 -4.52 15.77
CA VAL A 106 -4.97 -4.34 15.11
C VAL A 106 -4.13 -3.34 15.90
N GLU A 107 -4.74 -2.26 16.38
CA GLU A 107 -4.11 -1.30 17.28
C GLU A 107 -3.58 -1.99 18.55
N THR A 108 -4.43 -2.77 19.23
CA THR A 108 -4.03 -3.52 20.43
C THR A 108 -2.88 -4.50 20.16
N LEU A 109 -2.91 -5.17 19.01
CA LEU A 109 -1.87 -6.12 18.62
C LEU A 109 -0.54 -5.42 18.31
N LEU A 110 -0.58 -4.28 17.62
CA LEU A 110 0.60 -3.46 17.35
C LEU A 110 1.20 -2.92 18.65
N ASP A 111 0.37 -2.43 19.57
CA ASP A 111 0.80 -1.98 20.90
C ASP A 111 1.50 -3.09 21.68
N THR A 112 0.92 -4.30 21.70
CA THR A 112 1.53 -5.45 22.40
C THR A 112 2.88 -5.89 21.82
N ASN A 113 3.14 -5.61 20.54
CA ASN A 113 4.41 -5.93 19.88
C ASN A 113 5.40 -4.75 19.88
N GLY A 114 5.10 -3.65 20.59
CA GLY A 114 5.95 -2.45 20.61
C GLY A 114 6.01 -1.70 19.27
N LEU A 115 5.09 -2.02 18.36
CA LEU A 115 4.89 -1.36 17.06
C LEU A 115 3.70 -0.38 17.10
N GLY A 116 3.15 -0.17 18.30
CA GLY A 116 2.13 0.82 18.59
C GLY A 116 2.58 2.20 18.15
N TYR A 117 1.81 2.83 17.27
CA TYR A 117 2.11 4.18 16.81
C TYR A 117 1.97 5.13 18.00
N ILE A 118 3.08 5.74 18.41
CA ILE A 118 3.09 6.89 19.31
C ILE A 118 2.20 7.98 18.68
N ASP A 119 1.14 8.33 19.40
CA ASP A 119 0.26 9.49 19.22
C ASP A 119 -0.34 9.68 17.81
N ARG A 120 -1.24 8.77 17.40
CA ARG A 120 -2.48 9.29 16.78
C ARG A 120 -3.19 10.02 17.88
N MET A 121 -2.93 11.31 18.07
CA MET A 121 -3.66 12.14 19.03
C MET A 121 -5.14 11.99 18.66
N PRO A 122 -5.93 11.19 19.39
CA PRO A 122 -7.33 11.05 19.06
C PRO A 122 -7.87 12.44 19.30
N SER A 123 -8.65 12.98 18.35
CA SER A 123 -9.49 14.11 18.74
C SER A 123 -10.25 13.68 20.00
N ALA A 124 -10.33 14.52 21.03
CA ALA A 124 -10.96 14.15 22.31
C ALA A 124 -12.36 13.51 22.11
N TRP A 125 -13.02 13.88 21.01
CA TRP A 125 -14.28 13.34 20.51
C TRP A 125 -14.24 11.86 20.11
N GLU A 126 -13.19 11.38 19.45
CA GLU A 126 -13.07 9.96 19.09
C GLU A 126 -12.88 9.07 20.32
N PHE A 127 -12.18 9.56 21.35
CA PHE A 127 -12.01 8.83 22.60
C PHE A 127 -13.33 8.68 23.39
N VAL A 128 -14.17 9.72 23.35
CA VAL A 128 -15.50 9.75 23.98
C VAL A 128 -16.48 8.82 23.25
N LEU A 129 -16.50 8.84 21.92
CA LEU A 129 -17.43 8.04 21.10
C LEU A 129 -17.08 6.54 21.07
N ARG A 130 -15.80 6.17 21.27
CA ARG A 130 -15.35 4.76 21.29
C ARG A 130 -15.60 4.05 22.62
N ARG A 131 -16.00 4.75 23.69
CA ARG A 131 -16.35 4.12 24.98
C ARG A 131 -17.86 4.24 25.21
N PRO A 132 -18.59 3.12 25.41
CA PRO A 132 -20.04 3.15 25.62
C PRO A 132 -20.47 3.81 26.96
N ASN A 133 -19.54 4.32 27.77
CA ASN A 133 -19.83 5.07 28.98
C ASN A 133 -18.61 5.90 29.46
N PRO A 134 -18.34 7.08 28.89
CA PRO A 134 -17.23 7.90 29.34
C PRO A 134 -17.62 8.61 30.65
N ARG A 135 -17.12 8.09 31.80
CA ARG A 135 -17.33 8.61 33.16
C ARG A 135 -17.03 10.11 33.36
N TYR A 136 -16.43 10.77 32.37
CA TYR A 136 -15.92 12.13 32.44
C TYR A 136 -16.73 13.14 31.61
N VAL A 137 -17.75 12.68 30.87
CA VAL A 137 -18.68 13.57 30.15
C VAL A 137 -19.95 13.69 30.99
N ARG A 138 -20.11 14.83 31.68
CA ARG A 138 -21.40 15.21 32.28
C ARG A 138 -22.24 15.87 31.18
N PHE A 139 -23.39 15.29 30.89
CA PHE A 139 -24.44 15.95 30.10
C PHE A 139 -25.06 17.11 30.89
#